data_AF-A0A2H9YSD8-F1
#
_entry.id   AF-A0A2H9YSD8-F1
#
_cell.length_a   1.000
_cell.length_b   1.000
_cell.length_c   1.000
_cell.angle_alpha   90.00
_cell.angle_beta   90.00
_cell.angle_gamma   90.00
#
_symmetry.space_group_name_H-M   'P 1'
#
loop_
_entity.id
_entity.type
_entity.pdbx_description
1 polymer ?
#
loop_
_entity_poly.entity_id
_entity_poly.type
_entity_poly.pdbx_seq_one_letter_code
_entity_poly.pdbx_strand_id
1 'polypeptide(L)'
;MLKKSSFICAGLLFLLNSMVFAEPLSQSAYDQFISEQTKIVNETKHILDEDDPKADAKTQRQAFCNRLKAYQDIQKVSEENNSLDMAPMMAMVAKSFLDRQDQSLSKSGMTTTVFCKNRDVE
;
A
#
# COMPACT_ATOMS: atom_id res chain seq x y z
N MET A 1 -4.20 -21.87 -59.02
CA MET A 1 -5.14 -21.73 -57.88
C MET A 1 -5.63 -23.11 -57.47
N LEU A 2 -5.19 -23.61 -56.32
CA LEU A 2 -5.56 -24.85 -55.59
C LEU A 2 -4.57 -24.90 -54.39
N LYS A 3 -4.87 -25.19 -53.13
CA LYS A 3 -6.06 -25.60 -52.36
C LYS A 3 -5.69 -25.34 -50.89
N LYS A 4 -6.68 -25.07 -50.03
CA LYS A 4 -6.54 -24.80 -48.58
C LYS A 4 -5.82 -25.95 -47.85
N SER A 5 -5.06 -25.63 -46.80
CA SER A 5 -5.03 -26.44 -45.56
C SER A 5 -4.50 -25.62 -44.39
N SER A 6 -5.41 -25.39 -43.44
CA SER A 6 -5.13 -24.89 -42.10
C SER A 6 -4.74 -26.12 -41.28
N PHE A 7 -3.57 -26.08 -40.64
CA PHE A 7 -3.24 -26.99 -39.55
C PHE A 7 -2.98 -26.16 -38.30
N ILE A 8 -3.99 -26.17 -37.44
CA ILE A 8 -3.95 -25.77 -36.04
C ILE A 8 -3.05 -26.78 -35.33
N CYS A 9 -1.93 -26.32 -34.77
CA CYS A 9 -1.24 -27.02 -33.71
C CYS A 9 -1.31 -26.14 -32.46
N ALA A 10 -2.40 -26.33 -31.73
CA ALA A 10 -2.49 -25.97 -30.33
C ALA A 10 -1.48 -26.80 -29.53
N GLY A 11 -0.80 -26.18 -28.57
CA GLY A 11 -0.06 -26.91 -27.54
C GLY A 11 1.29 -26.29 -27.23
N LEU A 12 1.30 -25.31 -26.33
CA LEU A 12 1.85 -25.44 -24.97
C LEU A 12 1.91 -24.04 -24.37
N LEU A 13 0.79 -23.58 -23.81
CA LEU A 13 0.80 -22.54 -22.79
C LEU A 13 1.36 -23.19 -21.53
N PHE A 14 2.69 -23.19 -21.39
CA PHE A 14 3.33 -23.28 -20.09
C PHE A 14 2.91 -22.04 -19.30
N LEU A 15 1.77 -22.12 -18.61
CA LEU A 15 1.46 -21.26 -17.49
C LEU A 15 2.44 -21.64 -16.37
N LEU A 16 3.67 -21.16 -16.49
CA LEU A 16 4.56 -21.02 -15.34
C LEU A 16 3.90 -19.95 -14.47
N ASN A 17 3.07 -20.40 -13.53
CA ASN A 17 2.80 -19.64 -12.33
C ASN A 17 4.12 -19.56 -11.58
N SER A 18 4.97 -18.62 -11.97
CA SER A 18 6.00 -18.10 -11.10
C SER A 18 5.26 -17.50 -9.93
N MET A 19 5.00 -18.29 -8.89
CA MET A 19 4.82 -17.74 -7.57
C MET A 19 6.16 -17.07 -7.25
N VAL A 20 6.28 -15.80 -7.63
CA VAL A 20 7.36 -14.94 -7.18
C VAL A 20 7.07 -14.73 -5.70
N PHE A 21 7.52 -15.66 -4.89
CA PHE A 21 7.67 -15.43 -3.47
C PHE A 21 8.81 -14.43 -3.39
N ALA A 22 8.47 -13.16 -3.12
CA ALA A 22 9.50 -12.18 -2.80
C ALA A 22 10.32 -12.77 -1.67
N GLU A 23 11.65 -12.84 -1.84
CA GLU A 23 12.50 -13.30 -0.75
C GLU A 23 12.27 -12.38 0.46
N PRO A 24 12.12 -12.95 1.67
CA PRO A 24 11.99 -12.15 2.87
C PRO A 24 13.16 -11.17 2.97
N LEU A 25 12.87 -9.95 3.40
CA LEU A 25 13.86 -8.92 3.66
C LEU A 25 14.85 -9.42 4.73
N SER A 26 16.09 -8.90 4.66
CA SER A 26 16.96 -8.92 5.84
C SER A 26 16.42 -7.99 6.91
N GLN A 27 16.83 -8.20 8.16
CA GLN A 27 16.47 -7.29 9.27
C GLN A 27 16.84 -5.83 8.95
N SER A 28 18.03 -5.59 8.41
CA SER A 28 18.48 -4.24 8.06
C SER A 28 17.64 -3.57 6.96
N ALA A 29 17.21 -4.34 5.96
CA ALA A 29 16.35 -3.83 4.89
C ALA A 29 14.93 -3.53 5.42
N TYR A 30 14.42 -4.38 6.31
CA TYR A 30 13.16 -4.15 6.98
C TYR A 30 13.19 -2.92 7.92
N ASP A 31 14.25 -2.74 8.70
CA ASP A 31 14.43 -1.58 9.57
C ASP A 31 14.50 -0.28 8.74
N GLN A 32 15.22 -0.31 7.62
CA GLN A 32 15.26 0.81 6.68
C GLN A 32 13.87 1.09 6.10
N PHE A 33 13.13 0.06 5.67
CA PHE A 33 11.76 0.20 5.20
C PHE A 33 10.86 0.86 6.25
N ILE A 34 10.88 0.39 7.50
CA ILE A 34 10.09 0.99 8.59
C ILE A 34 10.50 2.44 8.84
N SER A 35 11.79 2.77 8.78
CA SER A 35 12.29 4.13 8.90
C SER A 35 11.73 5.05 7.81
N GLU A 36 11.74 4.59 6.55
CA GLU A 36 11.19 5.34 5.40
C GLU A 36 9.67 5.56 5.54
N GLN A 37 8.92 4.54 5.95
CA GLN A 37 7.47 4.69 6.18
C GLN A 37 7.18 5.62 7.38
N THR A 38 7.98 5.52 8.44
CA THR A 38 7.86 6.39 9.62
C THR A 38 8.10 7.86 9.26
N LYS A 39 9.03 8.13 8.34
CA LYS A 39 9.26 9.48 7.82
C LYS A 39 8.00 10.04 7.16
N ILE A 40 7.32 9.28 6.30
CA ILE A 40 6.05 9.70 5.68
C ILE A 40 4.99 9.99 6.74
N VAL A 41 4.88 9.13 7.76
CA VAL A 41 3.92 9.34 8.85
C VAL A 41 4.22 10.64 9.61
N ASN A 42 5.48 10.91 9.92
CA ASN A 42 5.91 12.12 10.64
C ASN A 42 5.70 13.39 9.80
N GLU A 43 6.07 13.35 8.52
CA GLU A 43 5.86 14.46 7.57
C GLU A 43 4.38 14.78 7.37
N THR A 44 3.46 13.87 7.67
CA THR A 44 2.03 14.17 7.55
C THR A 44 1.43 14.71 8.86
N LYS A 45 2.14 14.66 10.00
CA LYS A 45 1.61 15.07 11.32
C LYS A 45 1.34 16.55 11.41
N HIS A 46 2.31 17.36 10.99
CA HIS A 46 2.16 18.81 11.00
C HIS A 46 1.02 19.31 10.11
N ILE A 47 0.59 18.51 9.10
CA ILE A 47 -0.50 18.87 8.18
C ILE A 47 -1.87 18.42 8.72
N LEU A 48 -1.92 17.24 9.35
CA LEU A 48 -3.17 16.57 9.70
C LEU A 48 -3.57 16.67 11.16
N ASP A 49 -2.57 16.72 12.04
CA ASP A 49 -2.75 16.59 13.48
C ASP A 49 -2.48 17.93 14.20
N GLU A 50 -1.75 18.84 13.55
CA GLU A 50 -1.49 20.19 14.03
C GLU A 50 -2.35 21.19 13.23
N ASP A 51 -2.75 22.29 13.87
CA ASP A 51 -3.46 23.39 13.21
C ASP A 51 -2.47 24.16 12.31
N ASP A 52 -2.12 23.60 11.14
CA ASP A 52 -1.34 24.30 10.13
C ASP A 52 -2.27 25.25 9.36
N PRO A 53 -2.18 26.59 9.60
CA PRO A 53 -3.06 27.56 8.96
C PRO A 53 -2.85 27.67 7.44
N LYS A 54 -1.82 27.02 6.89
CA LYS A 54 -1.48 27.06 5.46
C LYS A 54 -1.92 25.80 4.71
N ALA A 55 -2.33 24.73 5.40
CA ALA A 55 -2.73 23.49 4.77
C ALA A 55 -4.16 23.59 4.22
N ASP A 56 -4.29 23.72 2.90
CA ASP A 56 -5.58 23.64 2.24
C ASP A 56 -6.12 22.19 2.20
N ALA A 57 -7.40 22.05 1.83
CA ALA A 57 -8.06 20.74 1.78
C ALA A 57 -7.38 19.76 0.80
N LYS A 58 -6.71 20.25 -0.25
CA LYS A 58 -5.97 19.40 -1.21
C LYS A 58 -4.73 18.82 -0.52
N THR A 59 -3.98 19.66 0.19
CA THR A 59 -2.79 19.31 0.95
C THR A 59 -3.11 18.32 2.06
N GLN A 60 -4.18 18.58 2.82
CA GLN A 60 -4.67 17.67 3.85
C GLN A 60 -5.08 16.32 3.26
N ARG A 61 -5.83 16.31 2.15
CA ARG A 61 -6.20 15.05 1.47
C ARG A 61 -4.96 14.28 1.03
N GLN A 62 -3.98 14.95 0.43
CA GLN A 62 -2.75 14.30 -0.01
C GLN A 62 -1.96 13.71 1.16
N ALA A 63 -1.78 14.48 2.23
CA ALA A 63 -1.10 14.03 3.44
C ALA A 63 -1.81 12.81 4.05
N PHE A 64 -3.15 12.85 4.13
CA PHE A 64 -3.94 11.72 4.61
C PHE A 64 -3.71 10.47 3.76
N CYS A 65 -3.78 10.60 2.43
CA CYS A 65 -3.61 9.49 1.52
C CYS A 65 -2.18 8.93 1.51
N ASN A 66 -1.16 9.77 1.69
CA ASN A 66 0.22 9.35 1.86
C ASN A 66 0.40 8.55 3.15
N ARG A 67 -0.13 9.04 4.28
CA ARG A 67 -0.10 8.34 5.56
C ARG A 67 -0.84 7.00 5.50
N LEU A 68 -2.02 6.99 4.87
CA LEU A 68 -2.81 5.76 4.70
C LEU A 68 -2.01 4.72 3.91
N LYS A 69 -1.35 5.13 2.81
CA LYS A 69 -0.50 4.23 2.03
C LYS A 69 0.70 3.72 2.83
N ALA A 70 1.35 4.57 3.60
CA ALA A 70 2.46 4.15 4.45
C ALA A 70 2.05 3.02 5.41
N TYR A 71 0.89 3.15 6.05
CA TYR A 71 0.36 2.07 6.90
C TYR A 71 -0.07 0.83 6.11
N GLN A 72 -0.64 0.96 4.91
CA GLN A 72 -0.92 -0.20 4.04
C GLN A 72 0.36 -0.97 3.70
N ASP A 73 1.44 -0.25 3.41
CA ASP A 73 2.73 -0.85 3.09
C ASP A 73 3.36 -1.49 4.32
N ILE A 74 3.33 -0.81 5.49
CA ILE A 74 3.80 -1.38 6.75
C ILE A 74 3.06 -2.68 7.03
N GLN A 75 1.73 -2.70 6.93
CA GLN A 75 0.95 -3.91 7.18
C GLN A 75 1.42 -5.05 6.26
N LYS A 76 1.41 -4.79 4.95
CA LYS A 76 1.73 -5.82 3.95
C LYS A 76 3.15 -6.37 4.13
N VAL A 77 4.16 -5.50 4.16
CA VAL A 77 5.56 -5.92 4.25
C VAL A 77 5.83 -6.61 5.58
N SER A 78 5.21 -6.15 6.68
CA SER A 78 5.39 -6.79 7.98
C SER A 78 4.72 -8.17 8.07
N GLU A 79 3.59 -8.38 7.39
CA GLU A 79 2.95 -9.70 7.27
C GLU A 79 3.79 -10.66 6.42
N GLU A 80 4.38 -10.17 5.33
CA GLU A 80 5.30 -10.92 4.45
C GLU A 80 6.63 -11.28 5.15
N ASN A 81 7.02 -10.52 6.18
CA ASN A 81 8.30 -10.65 6.90
C ASN A 81 8.11 -10.93 8.41
N ASN A 82 7.07 -11.68 8.78
CA ASN A 82 6.65 -11.86 10.18
C ASN A 82 7.70 -12.50 11.11
N SER A 83 8.77 -13.09 10.56
CA SER A 83 9.87 -13.69 11.31
C SER A 83 10.92 -12.67 11.76
N LEU A 84 10.89 -11.45 11.20
CA LEU A 84 11.80 -10.36 11.56
C LEU A 84 11.36 -9.68 12.85
N ASP A 85 12.33 -9.08 13.54
CA ASP A 85 12.08 -8.33 14.76
C ASP A 85 11.08 -7.21 14.49
N MET A 86 10.14 -7.02 15.42
CA MET A 86 9.08 -6.03 15.37
C MET A 86 8.05 -6.17 14.24
N ALA A 87 8.26 -7.02 13.22
CA ALA A 87 7.32 -7.18 12.12
C ALA A 87 5.90 -7.56 12.56
N PRO A 88 5.68 -8.57 13.44
CA PRO A 88 4.34 -8.88 13.93
C PRO A 88 3.67 -7.68 14.63
N MET A 89 4.45 -6.89 15.38
CA MET A 89 3.93 -5.71 16.07
C MET A 89 3.55 -4.62 15.08
N MET A 90 4.40 -4.35 14.09
CA MET A 90 4.16 -3.32 13.08
C MET A 90 2.96 -3.65 12.20
N ALA A 91 2.78 -4.93 11.85
CA ALA A 91 1.56 -5.41 11.18
C ALA A 91 0.31 -5.09 12.01
N MET A 92 0.33 -5.39 13.32
CA MET A 92 -0.79 -5.12 14.21
C MET A 92 -1.09 -3.62 14.35
N VAL A 93 -0.06 -2.79 14.54
CA VAL A 93 -0.19 -1.33 14.66
C VAL A 93 -0.77 -0.74 13.39
N ALA A 94 -0.24 -1.14 12.23
CA ALA A 94 -0.71 -0.67 10.95
C ALA A 94 -2.15 -1.08 10.69
N LYS A 95 -2.49 -2.35 10.92
CA LYS A 95 -3.86 -2.84 10.81
C LYS A 95 -4.82 -2.05 11.70
N SER A 96 -4.45 -1.82 12.96
CA SER A 96 -5.27 -1.05 13.91
C SER A 96 -5.53 0.38 13.43
N PHE A 97 -4.53 1.04 12.85
CA PHE A 97 -4.70 2.36 12.25
C PHE A 97 -5.65 2.32 11.05
N LEU A 98 -5.42 1.39 10.11
CA LEU A 98 -6.21 1.26 8.89
C LEU A 98 -7.69 0.98 9.19
N ASP A 99 -7.96 0.06 10.13
CA ASP A 99 -9.32 -0.27 10.56
C ASP A 99 -10.04 0.98 11.14
N ARG A 100 -9.34 1.84 11.90
CA ARG A 100 -9.91 3.12 12.38
C ARG A 100 -10.22 4.10 11.25
N GLN A 101 -9.33 4.21 10.26
CA GLN A 101 -9.55 5.14 9.14
C GLN A 101 -10.72 4.68 8.26
N ASP A 102 -10.82 3.38 8.01
CA ASP A 102 -11.92 2.80 7.25
C ASP A 102 -13.26 3.02 7.95
N GLN A 103 -13.32 2.80 9.26
CA GLN A 103 -14.51 3.10 10.07
C GLN A 103 -14.88 4.58 10.06
N SER A 104 -13.90 5.48 10.13
CA SER A 104 -14.13 6.93 10.12
C SER A 104 -14.75 7.40 8.81
N LEU A 105 -14.19 6.97 7.67
CA LEU A 105 -14.72 7.32 6.35
C LEU A 105 -16.05 6.62 6.06
N SER A 106 -16.22 5.37 6.48
CA SER A 106 -17.48 4.65 6.30
C SER A 106 -18.64 5.35 7.02
N LYS A 107 -18.39 5.93 8.20
CA LYS A 107 -19.39 6.74 8.92
C LYS A 107 -19.80 8.01 8.19
N SER A 108 -18.97 8.54 7.29
CA SER A 108 -19.33 9.66 6.41
C SER A 108 -19.89 9.23 5.06
N GLY A 109 -20.14 7.93 4.85
CA GLY A 109 -20.63 7.39 3.58
C GLY A 109 -19.57 7.32 2.49
N MET A 110 -18.28 7.33 2.85
CA MET A 110 -17.15 7.27 1.93
C MET A 110 -16.27 6.04 2.20
N THR A 111 -15.41 5.68 1.25
CA THR A 111 -14.37 4.66 1.44
C THR A 111 -12.98 5.28 1.30
N THR A 112 -11.98 4.65 1.89
CA THR A 112 -10.56 5.03 1.70
C THR A 112 -10.17 5.07 0.22
N THR A 113 -10.64 4.11 -0.57
CA THR A 113 -10.39 4.05 -2.02
C THR A 113 -10.99 5.24 -2.76
N VAL A 114 -12.23 5.63 -2.44
CA VAL A 114 -12.89 6.78 -3.08
C VAL A 114 -12.24 8.09 -2.63
N PHE A 115 -11.97 8.24 -1.33
CA PHE A 115 -11.35 9.44 -0.76
C PHE A 115 -9.95 9.68 -1.36
N CYS A 116 -9.17 8.62 -1.55
CA CYS A 116 -7.82 8.66 -2.12
C CYS A 116 -7.75 8.33 -3.62
N LYS A 117 -8.88 8.38 -4.34
CA LYS A 117 -8.90 8.22 -5.79
C LYS A 117 -8.29 9.47 -6.43
N ASN A 118 -7.37 9.27 -7.39
CA ASN A 118 -6.55 10.31 -8.03
C ASN A 118 -5.55 10.95 -7.04
N ARG A 119 -4.56 10.16 -6.59
CA ARG A 119 -3.37 10.67 -5.88
C ARG A 119 -2.54 11.64 -6.74
N ASP A 120 -2.84 11.66 -8.04
CA ASP A 120 -2.33 12.56 -9.06
C ASP A 120 -3.44 13.55 -9.45
N VAL A 121 -3.69 14.56 -8.63
CA VAL A 121 -4.28 15.80 -9.15
C VAL A 121 -3.20 16.86 -9.01
N GLU A 122 -2.55 17.12 -10.14
CA GLU A 122 -1.64 18.24 -10.43
C GLU A 122 -1.92 19.48 -9.58
#